data_AF-A0A918J748-F1
#
_entry.id   AF-A0A918J748-F1
#
_cell.length_a   1.000
_cell.length_b   1.000
_cell.length_c   1.000
_cell.angle_alpha   90.00
_cell.angle_beta   90.00
_cell.angle_gamma   90.00
#
_symmetry.space_group_name_H-M   'P 1'
#
loop_
_entity.id
_entity.type
_entity.pdbx_description
1 polymer ?
#
loop_
_entity_poly.entity_id
_entity_poly.type
_entity_poly.pdbx_seq_one_letter_code
_entity_poly.pdbx_strand_id
1 'polypeptide(L)'
;MKIRFLLLAVLIYTYHGNAQKDNLGVVVEYSIPIDVAFSVYDPPLRINQVNNQDDIDYSNLQGLLQSFLSASNMEWALSDYLDENATTSRDEAHFEAVKNTDIEKNYIQLETAYQFRYENRKMAYIKYSFIMDKVPFPLIGIMSAEFSNNRWYISTLLNQEDVFTVLTNLESSVLKELFSGVSDDNIVEDIITTTHRDGYFNMFVMGQIYSELNADSAIKEKIMDKRLLIKGYEFLNATTSSVAETSTQKILHPFVLDQAIFSEYSNKDKGVSNDENGQNDYENQPEAVLLTDTPIDLIHKFEFIVGGKTYYIIKFLDQDTKAVLIDNDNGNFTINNSDQFGAWINFLGKIKSDVFISLFDHAPQDTTLQEIINSFGKEDGGLNLDLVVDYFEQNRADLNSYFDN
;
A
#
# COMPACT_ATOMS: atom_id res chain seq x y z
N MET A 1 27.08 -34.33 11.13
CA MET A 1 26.26 -33.30 11.83
C MET A 1 26.97 -31.96 12.02
N LYS A 2 28.23 -31.89 12.48
CA LYS A 2 28.92 -30.61 12.76
C LYS A 2 29.09 -29.66 11.54
N ILE A 3 29.32 -30.20 10.34
CA ILE A 3 29.47 -29.39 9.11
C ILE A 3 28.15 -28.71 8.68
N ARG A 4 26.99 -29.34 8.93
CA ARG A 4 25.68 -28.76 8.60
C ARG A 4 25.28 -27.62 9.54
N PHE A 5 25.72 -27.67 10.80
CA PHE A 5 25.51 -26.59 11.77
C PHE A 5 26.39 -25.37 11.47
N LEU A 6 27.62 -25.58 11.01
CA LEU A 6 28.51 -24.49 10.62
C LEU A 6 28.02 -23.76 9.37
N LEU A 7 27.52 -24.51 8.37
CA LEU A 7 26.89 -23.94 7.17
C LEU A 7 25.61 -23.17 7.50
N LEU A 8 24.78 -23.67 8.42
CA LEU A 8 23.58 -22.97 8.88
C LEU A 8 23.95 -21.69 9.65
N ALA A 9 24.96 -21.75 10.52
CA ALA A 9 25.45 -20.57 11.25
C ALA A 9 26.10 -19.53 10.32
N VAL A 10 26.83 -19.96 9.29
CA VAL A 10 27.37 -19.07 8.26
C VAL A 10 26.23 -18.47 7.43
N LEU A 11 25.22 -19.26 7.03
CA LEU A 11 24.03 -18.75 6.33
C LEU A 11 23.26 -17.74 7.18
N ILE A 12 23.02 -18.02 8.46
CA ILE A 12 22.33 -17.11 9.39
C ILE A 12 23.16 -15.83 9.59
N TYR A 13 24.48 -15.95 9.76
CA TYR A 13 25.37 -14.79 9.95
C TYR A 13 25.50 -13.95 8.67
N THR A 14 25.53 -14.56 7.48
CA THR A 14 25.52 -13.82 6.20
C THR A 14 24.16 -13.18 5.91
N TYR A 15 23.05 -13.79 6.34
CA TYR A 15 21.72 -13.22 6.15
C TYR A 15 21.45 -12.05 7.11
N HIS A 16 21.85 -12.17 8.39
CA HIS A 16 21.56 -11.13 9.39
C HIS A 16 22.58 -9.98 9.38
N GLY A 17 23.82 -10.20 8.92
CA GLY A 17 24.89 -9.20 9.00
C GLY A 17 25.23 -8.47 7.70
N ASN A 18 24.89 -9.04 6.53
CA ASN A 18 25.29 -8.48 5.23
C ASN A 18 24.11 -8.10 4.32
N ALA A 19 22.88 -8.53 4.61
CA ALA A 19 21.72 -8.19 3.78
C ALA A 19 21.43 -6.68 3.75
N GLN A 20 21.91 -5.91 4.74
CA GLN A 20 21.78 -4.44 4.73
C GLN A 20 23.06 -3.70 4.38
N LYS A 21 24.21 -4.38 4.30
CA LYS A 21 25.49 -3.74 3.92
C LYS A 21 25.73 -3.70 2.41
N ASP A 22 25.03 -4.53 1.64
CA ASP A 22 25.21 -4.65 0.19
C ASP A 22 23.99 -4.10 -0.59
N ASN A 23 23.65 -2.80 -0.47
CA ASN A 23 22.72 -2.11 -1.40
C ASN A 23 21.39 -2.84 -1.73
N LEU A 24 20.92 -3.73 -0.87
CA LEU A 24 19.63 -4.39 -1.05
C LEU A 24 18.58 -3.39 -0.57
N GLY A 25 17.73 -2.95 -1.49
CA GLY A 25 16.74 -1.91 -1.24
C GLY A 25 15.87 -2.17 -0.03
N VAL A 26 15.36 -1.09 0.56
CA VAL A 26 14.44 -1.12 1.71
C VAL A 26 13.00 -1.08 1.22
N VAL A 27 12.08 -1.72 1.94
CA VAL A 27 10.64 -1.65 1.63
C VAL A 27 10.07 -0.41 2.33
N VAL A 28 9.70 0.60 1.55
CA VAL A 28 9.18 1.87 2.06
C VAL A 28 7.74 2.02 1.62
N GLU A 29 6.86 2.17 2.60
CA GLU A 29 5.48 2.55 2.41
C GLU A 29 5.29 4.05 2.60
N TYR A 30 4.25 4.58 1.97
CA TYR A 30 3.87 5.98 2.08
C TYR A 30 2.37 6.13 1.84
N SER A 31 1.78 7.19 2.39
CA SER A 31 0.34 7.44 2.36
C SER A 31 0.07 8.76 1.66
N ILE A 32 -0.55 8.71 0.48
CA ILE A 32 -0.88 9.92 -0.28
C ILE A 32 -2.39 10.20 -0.30
N PRO A 33 -2.79 11.48 -0.34
CA PRO A 33 -4.18 11.85 -0.51
C PRO A 33 -4.65 11.49 -1.93
N ILE A 34 -5.64 10.62 -2.04
CA ILE A 34 -6.30 10.25 -3.30
C ILE A 34 -7.80 10.51 -3.24
N ASP A 35 -8.39 10.85 -4.39
CA ASP A 35 -9.84 10.90 -4.53
C ASP A 35 -10.38 9.48 -4.76
N VAL A 36 -11.36 9.11 -3.94
CA VAL A 36 -12.01 7.80 -3.93
C VAL A 36 -13.48 7.98 -4.20
N ALA A 37 -14.01 7.23 -5.17
CA ALA A 37 -15.44 7.01 -5.31
C ALA A 37 -15.82 5.70 -4.61
N PHE A 38 -16.53 5.81 -3.49
CA PHE A 38 -17.03 4.65 -2.74
C PHE A 38 -18.50 4.44 -3.05
N SER A 39 -18.79 3.34 -3.74
CA SER A 39 -20.13 2.96 -4.18
C SER A 39 -20.66 1.83 -3.32
N VAL A 40 -21.88 1.95 -2.82
CA VAL A 40 -22.55 0.92 -2.01
C VAL A 40 -23.86 0.51 -2.68
N TYR A 41 -24.05 -0.79 -2.85
CA TYR A 41 -25.25 -1.41 -3.39
C TYR A 41 -26.11 -1.93 -2.23
N ASP A 42 -27.23 -1.25 -1.95
CA ASP A 42 -28.17 -1.64 -0.90
C ASP A 42 -29.61 -1.60 -1.44
N PRO A 43 -30.24 -2.76 -1.74
CA PRO A 43 -29.71 -4.11 -1.57
C PRO A 43 -28.55 -4.43 -2.54
N PRO A 44 -27.71 -5.46 -2.28
CA PRO A 44 -26.61 -5.83 -3.16
C PRO A 44 -27.05 -6.14 -4.60
N LEU A 45 -26.18 -5.89 -5.57
CA LEU A 45 -26.43 -6.23 -6.97
C LEU A 45 -26.15 -7.72 -7.21
N ARG A 46 -27.14 -8.45 -7.72
CA ARG A 46 -27.04 -9.85 -8.09
C ARG A 46 -26.43 -10.01 -9.48
N ILE A 47 -25.35 -10.78 -9.57
CA ILE A 47 -24.63 -11.12 -10.80
C ILE A 47 -24.71 -12.64 -11.01
N ASN A 48 -25.39 -13.06 -12.07
CA ASN A 48 -25.58 -14.47 -12.43
C ASN A 48 -24.51 -14.95 -13.41
N GLN A 49 -24.29 -16.27 -13.44
CA GLN A 49 -23.45 -16.93 -14.44
C GLN A 49 -23.98 -16.78 -15.86
N VAL A 50 -23.07 -16.85 -16.83
CA VAL A 50 -23.35 -16.97 -18.26
C VAL A 50 -22.63 -18.19 -18.84
N ASN A 51 -23.14 -18.71 -19.95
CA ASN A 51 -22.54 -19.88 -20.59
C ASN A 51 -21.37 -19.52 -21.52
N ASN A 52 -21.38 -18.32 -22.11
CA ASN A 52 -20.38 -17.89 -23.07
C ASN A 52 -19.70 -16.60 -22.61
N GLN A 53 -18.40 -16.52 -22.87
CA GLN A 53 -17.59 -15.35 -22.57
C GLN A 53 -18.03 -14.11 -23.38
N ASP A 54 -18.47 -14.30 -24.62
CA ASP A 54 -18.90 -13.22 -25.51
C ASP A 54 -20.16 -12.48 -25.04
N ASP A 55 -20.91 -13.07 -24.11
CA ASP A 55 -22.13 -12.47 -23.55
C ASP A 55 -21.81 -11.41 -22.45
N ILE A 56 -20.52 -11.23 -22.11
CA ILE A 56 -20.07 -10.41 -20.97
C ILE A 56 -19.65 -9.01 -21.41
N ASP A 57 -20.20 -7.98 -20.75
CA ASP A 57 -19.74 -6.60 -20.88
C ASP A 57 -18.58 -6.29 -19.92
N TYR A 58 -17.34 -6.50 -20.38
CA TYR A 58 -16.13 -6.22 -19.60
C TYR A 58 -15.84 -4.73 -19.36
N SER A 59 -16.62 -3.80 -19.92
CA SER A 59 -16.39 -2.36 -19.72
C SER A 59 -16.72 -1.90 -18.29
N ASN A 60 -17.41 -2.73 -17.52
CA ASN A 60 -17.85 -2.45 -16.15
C ASN A 60 -17.38 -3.54 -15.16
N LEU A 61 -17.44 -3.23 -13.86
CA LEU A 61 -16.99 -4.15 -12.80
C LEU A 61 -17.89 -5.40 -12.72
N GLN A 62 -19.17 -5.28 -13.07
CA GLN A 62 -20.10 -6.40 -13.06
C GLN A 62 -19.70 -7.47 -14.07
N GLY A 63 -19.23 -7.07 -15.26
CA GLY A 63 -18.75 -7.98 -16.29
C GLY A 63 -17.53 -8.77 -15.83
N LEU A 64 -16.58 -8.13 -15.16
CA LEU A 64 -15.42 -8.84 -14.59
C LEU A 64 -15.86 -9.88 -13.55
N LEU A 65 -16.75 -9.52 -12.62
CA LEU A 65 -17.28 -10.47 -11.63
C LEU A 65 -18.09 -11.59 -12.29
N GLN A 66 -18.88 -11.28 -13.32
CA GLN A 66 -19.64 -12.26 -14.09
C GLN A 66 -18.70 -13.24 -14.79
N SER A 67 -17.62 -12.75 -15.40
CA SER A 67 -16.57 -13.58 -16.02
C SER A 67 -15.91 -14.48 -14.98
N PHE A 68 -15.48 -13.90 -13.86
CA PHE A 68 -14.85 -14.62 -12.78
C PHE A 68 -15.71 -15.76 -12.23
N LEU A 69 -17.03 -15.56 -12.14
CA LEU A 69 -18.00 -16.56 -11.71
C LEU A 69 -18.31 -17.62 -12.79
N SER A 70 -18.21 -17.27 -14.07
CA SER A 70 -18.65 -18.08 -15.21
C SER A 70 -17.52 -18.85 -15.91
N ALA A 71 -16.26 -18.49 -15.64
CA ALA A 71 -15.10 -19.07 -16.31
C ALA A 71 -15.07 -20.60 -16.16
N SER A 72 -15.25 -21.29 -17.30
CA SER A 72 -15.45 -22.74 -17.38
C SER A 72 -14.27 -23.48 -18.02
N ASN A 73 -13.14 -22.81 -18.19
CA ASN A 73 -11.87 -23.39 -18.62
C ASN A 73 -10.71 -22.45 -18.22
N MET A 74 -9.48 -22.96 -18.34
CA MET A 74 -8.26 -22.24 -17.95
C MET A 74 -8.00 -20.99 -18.80
N GLU A 75 -8.21 -21.06 -20.11
CA GLU A 75 -7.97 -19.92 -21.01
C GLU A 75 -8.85 -18.72 -20.63
N TRP A 76 -10.14 -18.96 -20.42
CA TRP A 76 -11.08 -17.95 -19.96
C TRP A 76 -10.68 -17.44 -18.57
N ALA A 77 -10.41 -18.32 -17.60
CA ALA A 77 -10.04 -17.90 -16.25
C ALA A 77 -8.78 -17.02 -16.22
N LEU A 78 -7.75 -17.34 -17.01
CA LEU A 78 -6.53 -16.54 -17.11
C LEU A 78 -6.76 -15.25 -17.89
N SER A 79 -7.70 -15.22 -18.83
CA SER A 79 -8.02 -14.01 -19.59
C SER A 79 -8.56 -12.87 -18.73
N ASP A 80 -9.03 -13.14 -17.51
CA ASP A 80 -9.51 -12.12 -16.56
C ASP A 80 -8.36 -11.35 -15.89
N TYR A 81 -7.13 -11.86 -15.92
CA TYR A 81 -5.98 -11.25 -15.26
C TYR A 81 -5.27 -10.27 -16.19
N LEU A 82 -4.75 -9.17 -15.63
CA LEU A 82 -3.97 -8.20 -16.39
C LEU A 82 -2.55 -8.73 -16.68
N ASP A 83 -1.96 -9.45 -15.74
CA ASP A 83 -0.65 -10.09 -15.90
C ASP A 83 -0.79 -11.37 -16.73
N GLU A 84 -0.10 -11.41 -17.87
CA GLU A 84 -0.06 -12.58 -18.76
C GLU A 84 0.58 -13.81 -18.11
N ASN A 85 1.37 -13.62 -17.04
CA ASN A 85 2.00 -14.70 -16.28
C ASN A 85 1.19 -15.11 -15.04
N ALA A 86 -0.03 -14.58 -14.87
CA ALA A 86 -0.88 -14.94 -13.76
C ALA A 86 -1.11 -16.45 -13.69
N THR A 87 -1.21 -16.97 -12.47
CA THR A 87 -1.56 -18.37 -12.21
C THR A 87 -2.84 -18.42 -11.39
N THR A 88 -3.57 -19.53 -11.49
CA THR A 88 -4.79 -19.76 -10.74
C THR A 88 -4.82 -21.17 -10.17
N SER A 89 -5.46 -21.33 -9.01
CA SER A 89 -5.67 -22.63 -8.37
C SER A 89 -6.86 -23.42 -8.95
N ARG A 90 -7.60 -22.82 -9.89
CA ARG A 90 -8.74 -23.46 -10.56
C ARG A 90 -8.27 -24.59 -11.47
N ASP A 91 -8.86 -25.76 -11.30
CA ASP A 91 -8.55 -26.97 -12.05
C ASP A 91 -9.75 -27.47 -12.88
N GLU A 92 -9.58 -28.58 -13.59
CA GLU A 92 -10.64 -29.17 -14.41
C GLU A 92 -11.89 -29.53 -13.58
N ALA A 93 -11.71 -29.96 -12.33
CA ALA A 93 -12.84 -30.29 -11.46
C ALA A 93 -13.66 -29.03 -11.11
N HIS A 94 -12.98 -27.91 -10.85
CA HIS A 94 -13.63 -26.61 -10.69
C HIS A 94 -14.42 -26.21 -11.95
N PHE A 95 -13.81 -26.31 -13.13
CA PHE A 95 -14.44 -25.93 -14.39
C PHE A 95 -15.67 -26.78 -14.73
N GLU A 96 -15.61 -28.09 -14.51
CA GLU A 96 -16.76 -28.97 -14.65
C GLU A 96 -17.86 -28.66 -13.63
N ALA A 97 -17.51 -28.27 -12.40
CA ALA A 97 -18.50 -27.83 -11.43
C ALA A 97 -19.23 -26.57 -11.91
N VAL A 98 -18.50 -25.57 -12.43
CA VAL A 98 -19.08 -24.33 -12.98
C VAL A 98 -20.08 -24.64 -14.11
N LYS A 99 -19.73 -25.50 -15.07
CA LYS A 99 -20.63 -25.89 -16.19
C LYS A 99 -21.93 -26.55 -15.74
N ASN A 100 -21.90 -27.28 -14.62
CA ASN A 100 -23.04 -28.05 -14.11
C ASN A 100 -23.83 -27.32 -13.01
N THR A 101 -23.49 -26.06 -12.73
CA THR A 101 -24.09 -25.28 -11.64
C THR A 101 -25.47 -24.75 -12.02
N ASP A 102 -26.39 -24.69 -11.05
CA ASP A 102 -27.69 -24.03 -11.20
C ASP A 102 -27.52 -22.52 -11.11
N ILE A 103 -27.55 -21.84 -12.26
CA ILE A 103 -27.31 -20.40 -12.43
C ILE A 103 -28.28 -19.54 -11.58
N GLU A 104 -29.49 -20.05 -11.29
CA GLU A 104 -30.48 -19.32 -10.49
C GLU A 104 -30.22 -19.42 -8.99
N LYS A 105 -29.38 -20.35 -8.55
CA LYS A 105 -29.05 -20.56 -7.12
C LYS A 105 -27.63 -20.20 -6.77
N ASN A 106 -26.76 -19.99 -7.76
CA ASN A 106 -25.36 -19.70 -7.55
C ASN A 106 -25.03 -18.39 -8.26
N TYR A 107 -24.71 -17.36 -7.48
CA TYR A 107 -24.53 -16.00 -7.97
C TYR A 107 -23.58 -15.22 -7.09
N ILE A 108 -23.05 -14.12 -7.63
CA ILE A 108 -22.31 -13.13 -6.86
C ILE A 108 -23.27 -12.02 -6.40
N GLN A 109 -23.08 -11.54 -5.18
CA GLN A 109 -23.62 -10.28 -4.68
C GLN A 109 -22.52 -9.24 -4.70
N LEU A 110 -22.61 -8.24 -5.57
CA LEU A 110 -21.76 -7.06 -5.53
C LEU A 110 -22.30 -6.09 -4.48
N GLU A 111 -21.45 -5.72 -3.52
CA GLU A 111 -21.83 -4.98 -2.33
C GLU A 111 -21.24 -3.57 -2.33
N THR A 112 -19.93 -3.47 -2.54
CA THR A 112 -19.25 -2.18 -2.61
C THR A 112 -18.20 -2.15 -3.70
N ALA A 113 -17.94 -0.96 -4.22
CA ALA A 113 -16.82 -0.68 -5.09
C ALA A 113 -16.09 0.57 -4.59
N TYR A 114 -14.83 0.40 -4.22
CA TYR A 114 -13.89 1.43 -3.84
C TYR A 114 -13.03 1.76 -5.07
N GLN A 115 -13.29 2.87 -5.76
CA GLN A 115 -12.62 3.20 -7.01
C GLN A 115 -11.72 4.43 -6.87
N PHE A 116 -10.52 4.37 -7.43
CA PHE A 116 -9.53 5.44 -7.30
C PHE A 116 -8.61 5.51 -8.53
N ARG A 117 -7.76 6.54 -8.57
CA ARG A 117 -6.69 6.65 -9.57
C ARG A 117 -5.33 6.65 -8.90
N TYR A 118 -4.41 5.87 -9.46
CA TYR A 118 -3.00 5.81 -9.04
C TYR A 118 -2.13 5.81 -10.30
N GLU A 119 -1.21 6.75 -10.43
CA GLU A 119 -0.29 6.85 -11.59
C GLU A 119 -1.02 6.79 -12.95
N ASN A 120 -2.13 7.52 -13.09
CA ASN A 120 -3.07 7.51 -14.22
C ASN A 120 -3.86 6.21 -14.45
N ARG A 121 -3.57 5.14 -13.73
CA ARG A 121 -4.31 3.87 -13.74
C ARG A 121 -5.62 4.05 -12.99
N LYS A 122 -6.69 3.45 -13.50
CA LYS A 122 -8.02 3.46 -12.86
C LYS A 122 -8.20 2.13 -12.15
N MET A 123 -8.21 2.19 -10.83
CA MET A 123 -8.21 1.02 -9.95
C MET A 123 -9.57 0.87 -9.24
N ALA A 124 -9.87 -0.34 -8.80
CA ALA A 124 -11.01 -0.63 -7.96
C ALA A 124 -10.73 -1.78 -6.99
N TYR A 125 -11.22 -1.67 -5.75
CA TYR A 125 -11.39 -2.78 -4.83
C TYR A 125 -12.88 -3.08 -4.70
N ILE A 126 -13.25 -4.34 -4.94
CA ILE A 126 -14.63 -4.77 -5.10
C ILE A 126 -14.96 -5.76 -3.98
N LYS A 127 -15.84 -5.39 -3.05
CA LYS A 127 -16.35 -6.32 -2.04
C LYS A 127 -17.56 -7.06 -2.61
N TYR A 128 -17.55 -8.38 -2.50
CA TYR A 128 -18.62 -9.21 -3.01
C TYR A 128 -18.78 -10.49 -2.18
N SER A 129 -19.94 -11.12 -2.31
CA SER A 129 -20.22 -12.43 -1.70
C SER A 129 -20.59 -13.47 -2.75
N PHE A 130 -20.01 -14.65 -2.67
CA PHE A 130 -20.52 -15.81 -3.38
C PHE A 130 -21.67 -16.46 -2.62
N ILE A 131 -22.78 -16.62 -3.31
CA ILE A 131 -23.92 -17.41 -2.87
C ILE A 131 -23.89 -18.72 -3.63
N MET A 132 -23.92 -19.84 -2.90
CA MET A 132 -23.87 -21.17 -3.48
C MET A 132 -25.04 -22.01 -2.96
N ASP A 133 -25.59 -22.86 -3.82
CA ASP A 133 -26.66 -23.79 -3.43
C ASP A 133 -26.16 -24.68 -2.28
N LYS A 134 -26.99 -24.84 -1.24
CA LYS A 134 -26.73 -25.64 -0.03
C LYS A 134 -25.62 -25.13 0.89
N VAL A 135 -25.00 -23.97 0.63
CA VAL A 135 -24.07 -23.33 1.58
C VAL A 135 -24.86 -22.31 2.42
N PRO A 136 -24.99 -22.49 3.75
CA PRO A 136 -25.88 -21.68 4.58
C PRO A 136 -25.26 -20.33 5.02
N PHE A 137 -24.18 -19.90 4.38
CA PHE A 137 -23.48 -18.64 4.64
C PHE A 137 -22.83 -18.12 3.34
N PRO A 138 -22.67 -16.80 3.18
CA PRO A 138 -21.98 -16.24 2.03
C PRO A 138 -20.47 -16.43 2.20
N LEU A 139 -19.76 -16.63 1.09
CA LEU A 139 -18.31 -16.50 1.07
C LEU A 139 -17.96 -15.07 0.64
N ILE A 140 -17.57 -14.24 1.59
CA ILE A 140 -17.20 -12.84 1.36
C ILE A 140 -15.78 -12.79 0.79
N GLY A 141 -15.59 -12.03 -0.26
CA GLY A 141 -14.31 -11.78 -0.89
C GLY A 141 -14.12 -10.32 -1.27
N ILE A 142 -12.87 -9.96 -1.51
CA ILE A 142 -12.48 -8.70 -2.12
C ILE A 142 -11.62 -8.97 -3.35
N MET A 143 -11.90 -8.27 -4.44
CA MET A 143 -11.13 -8.35 -5.68
C MET A 143 -10.50 -7.00 -5.97
N SER A 144 -9.21 -7.01 -6.30
CA SER A 144 -8.52 -5.86 -6.88
C SER A 144 -8.59 -5.90 -8.39
N ALA A 145 -8.97 -4.77 -8.98
CA ALA A 145 -9.20 -4.65 -10.40
C ALA A 145 -8.62 -3.36 -10.98
N GLU A 146 -8.24 -3.43 -12.25
CA GLU A 146 -7.71 -2.31 -13.02
C GLU A 146 -8.40 -2.21 -14.37
N PHE A 147 -8.72 -0.99 -14.77
CA PHE A 147 -9.28 -0.71 -16.08
C PHE A 147 -8.17 -0.40 -17.09
N SER A 148 -8.04 -1.26 -18.10
CA SER A 148 -7.07 -1.11 -19.19
C SER A 148 -7.70 -1.56 -20.51
N ASN A 149 -7.30 -0.97 -21.64
CA ASN A 149 -7.79 -1.36 -22.97
C ASN A 149 -9.33 -1.49 -23.06
N ASN A 150 -10.06 -0.54 -22.45
CA ASN A 150 -11.52 -0.50 -22.36
C ASN A 150 -12.21 -1.66 -21.61
N ARG A 151 -11.48 -2.39 -20.76
CA ARG A 151 -12.03 -3.45 -19.91
C ARG A 151 -11.41 -3.50 -18.53
N TRP A 152 -12.14 -4.06 -17.57
CA TRP A 152 -11.61 -4.37 -16.25
C TRP A 152 -10.88 -5.73 -16.25
N TYR A 153 -9.80 -5.80 -15.49
CA TYR A 153 -9.01 -7.00 -15.24
C TYR A 153 -8.77 -7.17 -13.75
N ILE A 154 -8.56 -8.40 -13.29
CA ILE A 154 -7.96 -8.70 -12.00
C ILE A 154 -6.50 -8.23 -12.04
N SER A 155 -6.14 -7.34 -11.12
CA SER A 155 -4.79 -6.75 -11.02
C SER A 155 -4.49 -6.51 -9.56
N THR A 156 -3.33 -6.93 -9.08
CA THR A 156 -2.94 -6.78 -7.67
C THR A 156 -1.91 -5.66 -7.53
N LEU A 157 -2.17 -4.73 -6.61
CA LEU A 157 -1.13 -3.83 -6.09
C LEU A 157 -0.44 -4.51 -4.91
N LEU A 158 0.85 -4.21 -4.74
CA LEU A 158 1.61 -4.72 -3.61
C LEU A 158 1.13 -4.09 -2.30
N ASN A 159 1.24 -4.88 -1.22
CA ASN A 159 1.05 -4.42 0.16
C ASN A 159 -0.31 -3.74 0.44
N GLN A 160 -1.38 -4.37 -0.02
CA GLN A 160 -2.76 -3.90 0.15
C GLN A 160 -3.53 -4.67 1.24
N GLU A 161 -2.84 -5.47 2.05
CA GLU A 161 -3.47 -6.33 3.06
C GLU A 161 -4.31 -5.54 4.07
N ASP A 162 -3.78 -4.42 4.57
CA ASP A 162 -4.50 -3.52 5.48
C ASP A 162 -5.77 -2.96 4.82
N VAL A 163 -5.65 -2.51 3.57
CA VAL A 163 -6.78 -1.96 2.81
C VAL A 163 -7.84 -3.04 2.61
N PHE A 164 -7.44 -4.25 2.24
CA PHE A 164 -8.34 -5.39 2.06
C PHE A 164 -9.01 -5.80 3.37
N THR A 165 -8.28 -5.81 4.48
CA THR A 165 -8.80 -6.11 5.81
C THR A 165 -9.88 -5.12 6.20
N VAL A 166 -9.61 -3.81 6.05
CA VAL A 166 -10.56 -2.74 6.36
C VAL A 166 -11.81 -2.84 5.47
N LEU A 167 -11.63 -2.92 4.14
CA LEU A 167 -12.74 -2.91 3.20
C LEU A 167 -13.59 -4.19 3.27
N THR A 168 -13.00 -5.35 3.56
CA THR A 168 -13.73 -6.62 3.62
C THR A 168 -14.50 -6.77 4.92
N ASN A 169 -13.89 -6.40 6.05
CA ASN A 169 -14.43 -6.75 7.36
C ASN A 169 -15.37 -5.72 7.97
N LEU A 170 -15.29 -4.45 7.56
CA LEU A 170 -16.14 -3.40 8.12
C LEU A 170 -17.49 -3.30 7.40
N GLU A 171 -18.50 -2.84 8.12
CA GLU A 171 -19.80 -2.48 7.55
C GLU A 171 -19.69 -1.30 6.59
N SER A 172 -20.45 -1.35 5.50
CA SER A 172 -20.42 -0.30 4.47
C SER A 172 -20.86 1.06 5.01
N SER A 173 -21.79 1.10 5.97
CA SER A 173 -22.22 2.34 6.64
C SER A 173 -21.10 2.93 7.50
N VAL A 174 -20.34 2.08 8.19
CA VAL A 174 -19.21 2.51 9.03
C VAL A 174 -18.09 3.04 8.14
N LEU A 175 -17.78 2.35 7.04
CA LEU A 175 -16.83 2.86 6.04
C LEU A 175 -17.23 4.25 5.49
N LYS A 176 -18.53 4.49 5.24
CA LYS A 176 -19.02 5.81 4.82
C LYS A 176 -18.74 6.89 5.87
N GLU A 177 -19.03 6.60 7.14
CA GLU A 177 -18.77 7.51 8.27
C GLU A 177 -17.27 7.79 8.39
N LEU A 178 -16.45 6.74 8.42
CA LEU A 178 -14.99 6.83 8.48
C LEU A 178 -14.41 7.65 7.32
N PHE A 179 -14.83 7.42 6.08
CA PHE A 179 -14.33 8.19 4.93
C PHE A 179 -14.80 9.65 4.93
N SER A 180 -15.96 9.93 5.52
CA SER A 180 -16.49 11.29 5.63
C SER A 180 -15.91 12.09 6.80
N GLY A 181 -15.33 11.40 7.79
CA GLY A 181 -14.86 11.99 9.04
C GLY A 181 -15.98 12.52 9.94
N VAL A 182 -17.21 12.02 9.78
CA VAL A 182 -18.38 12.47 10.56
C VAL A 182 -19.18 11.25 11.02
N SER A 183 -19.44 11.16 12.33
CA SER A 183 -20.40 10.21 12.90
C SER A 183 -21.18 10.82 14.07
N ASP A 184 -22.42 10.36 14.24
CA ASP A 184 -23.22 10.63 15.45
C ASP A 184 -22.97 9.54 16.53
N ASP A 185 -22.20 8.50 16.21
CA ASP A 185 -21.88 7.41 17.13
C ASP A 185 -20.52 7.63 17.79
N ASN A 186 -20.51 7.72 19.12
CA ASN A 186 -19.29 8.00 19.89
C ASN A 186 -18.15 6.99 19.63
N ILE A 187 -18.46 5.71 19.40
CA ILE A 187 -17.41 4.70 19.15
C ILE A 187 -16.76 4.96 17.79
N VAL A 188 -17.56 5.29 16.78
CA VAL A 188 -17.04 5.59 15.44
C VAL A 188 -16.29 6.92 15.44
N GLU A 189 -16.76 7.92 16.20
CA GLU A 189 -16.10 9.21 16.36
C GLU A 189 -14.70 9.08 17.02
N ASP A 190 -14.57 8.21 18.02
CA ASP A 190 -13.28 7.90 18.64
C ASP A 190 -12.30 7.25 17.64
N ILE A 191 -12.79 6.37 16.77
CA ILE A 191 -12.01 5.77 15.68
C ILE A 191 -11.62 6.83 14.65
N ILE A 192 -12.53 7.73 14.27
CA ILE A 192 -12.26 8.86 13.36
C ILE A 192 -11.12 9.71 13.92
N THR A 193 -11.20 10.09 15.20
CA THR A 193 -10.18 10.90 15.88
C THR A 193 -8.79 10.25 15.84
N THR A 194 -8.75 8.91 15.97
CA THR A 194 -7.50 8.14 15.96
C THR A 194 -6.92 7.99 14.55
N THR A 195 -7.80 7.77 13.57
CA THR A 195 -7.42 7.36 12.20
C THR A 195 -7.30 8.52 11.23
N HIS A 196 -7.78 9.71 11.56
CA HIS A 196 -7.64 10.88 10.69
C HIS A 196 -6.30 11.59 10.88
N ARG A 197 -5.72 12.00 9.76
CA ARG A 197 -4.50 12.81 9.67
C ARG A 197 -4.71 13.87 8.60
N ASP A 198 -4.35 15.12 8.90
CA ASP A 198 -4.54 16.28 8.03
C ASP A 198 -5.96 16.44 7.48
N GLY A 199 -6.96 16.04 8.28
CA GLY A 199 -8.38 16.11 7.91
C GLY A 199 -8.87 14.98 6.99
N TYR A 200 -8.05 13.97 6.72
CA TYR A 200 -8.39 12.82 5.88
C TYR A 200 -8.31 11.51 6.66
N PHE A 201 -9.20 10.57 6.34
CA PHE A 201 -9.12 9.21 6.85
C PHE A 201 -7.82 8.54 6.36
N ASN A 202 -7.03 8.00 7.30
CA ASN A 202 -5.80 7.29 7.00
C ASN A 202 -6.03 5.78 7.03
N MET A 203 -6.07 5.19 5.83
CA MET A 203 -6.34 3.76 5.63
C MET A 203 -5.26 2.87 6.26
N PHE A 204 -3.99 3.29 6.23
CA PHE A 204 -2.91 2.54 6.87
C PHE A 204 -3.12 2.46 8.39
N VAL A 205 -3.37 3.61 9.03
CA VAL A 205 -3.58 3.66 10.49
C VAL A 205 -4.77 2.80 10.91
N MET A 206 -5.88 2.83 10.14
CA MET A 206 -7.02 1.96 10.40
C MET A 206 -6.66 0.47 10.31
N GLY A 207 -5.86 0.08 9.31
CA GLY A 207 -5.37 -1.29 9.18
C GLY A 207 -4.57 -1.75 10.39
N GLN A 208 -3.65 -0.91 10.86
CA GLN A 208 -2.78 -1.22 12.01
C GLN A 208 -3.58 -1.43 13.30
N ILE A 209 -4.57 -0.58 13.58
CA ILE A 209 -5.38 -0.69 14.81
C ILE A 209 -6.54 -1.68 14.69
N TYR A 210 -6.81 -2.23 13.50
CA TYR A 210 -7.98 -3.08 13.25
C TYR A 210 -8.02 -4.30 14.20
N SER A 211 -6.88 -4.94 14.44
CA SER A 211 -6.80 -6.13 15.30
C SER A 211 -7.20 -5.82 16.75
N GLU A 212 -6.78 -4.66 17.27
CA GLU A 212 -7.12 -4.16 18.59
C GLU A 212 -8.62 -3.84 18.70
N LEU A 213 -9.15 -3.13 17.70
CA LEU A 213 -10.58 -2.80 17.64
C LEU A 213 -11.47 -4.06 17.56
N ASN A 214 -11.02 -5.09 16.84
CA ASN A 214 -11.72 -6.38 16.74
C ASN A 214 -11.62 -7.23 18.02
N ALA A 215 -10.65 -6.96 18.90
CA ALA A 215 -10.52 -7.63 20.18
C ALA A 215 -11.54 -7.13 21.22
N ASP A 216 -11.99 -5.88 21.10
CA ASP A 216 -13.05 -5.31 21.95
C ASP A 216 -14.44 -5.70 21.41
N SER A 217 -15.24 -6.41 22.23
CA SER A 217 -16.55 -6.91 21.80
C SER A 217 -17.55 -5.82 21.43
N ALA A 218 -17.54 -4.69 22.16
CA ALA A 218 -18.51 -3.62 21.94
C ALA A 218 -18.19 -2.86 20.64
N ILE A 219 -16.91 -2.59 20.41
CA ILE A 219 -16.44 -1.98 19.16
C ILE A 219 -16.69 -2.94 18.00
N LYS A 220 -16.29 -4.20 18.15
CA LYS A 220 -16.47 -5.25 17.14
C LYS A 220 -17.92 -5.35 16.64
N GLU A 221 -18.88 -5.44 17.56
CA GLU A 221 -20.31 -5.52 17.22
C GLU A 221 -20.81 -4.28 16.46
N LYS A 222 -20.16 -3.13 16.67
CA LYS A 222 -20.51 -1.86 16.01
C LYS A 222 -19.92 -1.75 14.60
N ILE A 223 -18.65 -2.13 14.43
CA ILE A 223 -17.90 -1.81 13.20
C ILE A 223 -17.90 -2.93 12.16
N MET A 224 -17.99 -4.19 12.59
CA MET A 224 -17.83 -5.33 11.70
C MET A 224 -19.08 -5.67 10.91
N ASP A 225 -18.87 -6.16 9.70
CA ASP A 225 -19.89 -6.76 8.86
C ASP A 225 -20.68 -7.81 9.64
N LYS A 226 -21.99 -7.59 9.78
CA LYS A 226 -22.88 -8.40 10.59
C LYS A 226 -22.93 -9.85 10.15
N ARG A 227 -22.60 -10.17 8.89
CA ARG A 227 -22.54 -11.55 8.39
C ARG A 227 -21.38 -12.33 8.99
N LEU A 228 -20.32 -11.64 9.43
CA LEU A 228 -19.18 -12.24 10.13
C LEU A 228 -19.48 -12.50 11.62
N LEU A 229 -20.54 -11.88 12.18
CA LEU A 229 -20.86 -11.93 13.60
C LEU A 229 -22.13 -12.73 13.91
N ILE A 230 -23.20 -12.50 13.15
CA ILE A 230 -24.55 -12.95 13.47
C ILE A 230 -24.84 -14.23 12.71
N LYS A 231 -24.97 -15.33 13.46
CA LYS A 231 -25.37 -16.62 12.91
C LYS A 231 -26.79 -16.52 12.31
N GLY A 232 -26.93 -16.87 11.04
CA GLY A 232 -28.21 -16.84 10.34
C GLY A 232 -28.66 -15.42 9.96
N TYR A 233 -27.73 -14.46 9.90
CA TYR A 233 -27.99 -13.15 9.32
C TYR A 233 -28.62 -13.30 7.92
N GLU A 234 -29.61 -12.48 7.60
CA GLU A 234 -30.28 -12.55 6.29
C GLU A 234 -29.38 -11.92 5.22
N PHE A 235 -28.72 -12.76 4.42
CA PHE A 235 -27.84 -12.33 3.33
C PHE A 235 -28.41 -12.58 1.93
N LEU A 236 -29.55 -13.27 1.82
CA LEU A 236 -30.17 -13.60 0.52
C LEU A 236 -31.13 -12.49 0.04
N ASN A 237 -30.62 -11.27 -0.06
CA ASN A 237 -31.43 -10.07 -0.34
C ASN A 237 -31.07 -9.33 -1.65
N ALA A 238 -30.16 -9.89 -2.47
CA ALA A 238 -29.66 -9.21 -3.67
C ALA A 238 -30.68 -9.17 -4.83
N THR A 239 -30.58 -8.11 -5.66
CA THR A 239 -31.49 -7.87 -6.80
C THR A 239 -30.70 -7.63 -8.09
N THR A 240 -31.28 -7.93 -9.25
CA THR A 240 -30.61 -7.73 -10.56
C THR A 240 -30.63 -6.29 -11.07
N SER A 241 -31.30 -5.38 -10.36
CA SER A 241 -31.50 -3.98 -10.77
C SER A 241 -31.09 -2.98 -9.70
N SER A 242 -30.16 -3.36 -8.82
CA SER A 242 -29.65 -2.47 -7.78
C SER A 242 -28.83 -1.33 -8.39
N VAL A 243 -29.05 -0.11 -7.89
CA VAL A 243 -28.30 1.09 -8.27
C VAL A 243 -27.46 1.50 -7.07
N ALA A 244 -26.16 1.67 -7.27
CA ALA A 244 -25.28 2.07 -6.19
C ALA A 244 -25.51 3.53 -5.79
N GLU A 245 -25.40 3.79 -4.48
CA GLU A 245 -25.15 5.12 -3.95
C GLU A 245 -23.64 5.35 -3.90
N THR A 246 -23.16 6.39 -4.59
CA THR A 246 -21.73 6.73 -4.65
C THR A 246 -21.46 8.02 -3.89
N SER A 247 -20.52 7.97 -2.95
CA SER A 247 -19.90 9.16 -2.37
C SER A 247 -18.47 9.31 -2.90
N THR A 248 -17.98 10.55 -2.97
CA THR A 248 -16.58 10.83 -3.30
C THR A 248 -15.93 11.50 -2.11
N GLN A 249 -14.80 10.94 -1.66
CA GLN A 249 -14.04 11.43 -0.53
C GLN A 249 -12.55 11.42 -0.86
N LYS A 250 -11.80 12.33 -0.24
CA LYS A 250 -10.35 12.30 -0.28
C LYS A 250 -9.85 11.57 0.96
N ILE A 251 -9.01 10.56 0.76
CA ILE A 251 -8.44 9.76 1.86
C ILE A 251 -6.93 9.62 1.70
N LEU A 252 -6.21 9.37 2.79
CA LEU A 252 -4.81 8.96 2.75
C LEU A 252 -4.75 7.44 2.53
N HIS A 253 -4.25 7.04 1.36
CA HIS A 253 -4.18 5.64 0.95
C HIS A 253 -2.71 5.17 0.90
N PRO A 254 -2.40 3.98 1.47
CA PRO A 254 -1.04 3.45 1.48
C PRO A 254 -0.63 2.89 0.12
N PHE A 255 0.62 3.16 -0.26
CA PHE A 255 1.32 2.57 -1.39
C PHE A 255 2.74 2.21 -0.98
N VAL A 256 3.42 1.43 -1.82
CA VAL A 256 4.83 1.05 -1.67
C VAL A 256 5.62 1.74 -2.76
N LEU A 257 6.83 2.21 -2.45
CA LEU A 257 7.77 2.65 -3.47
C LEU A 257 8.20 1.46 -4.33
N ASP A 258 8.30 1.67 -5.65
CA ASP A 258 8.73 0.61 -6.58
C ASP A 258 10.15 0.14 -6.26
N GLN A 259 10.97 1.06 -5.74
CA GLN A 259 12.32 0.83 -5.25
C GLN A 259 12.66 1.92 -4.24
N ALA A 260 13.42 1.57 -3.20
CA ALA A 260 14.04 2.53 -2.30
C ALA A 260 15.41 2.03 -1.85
N ILE A 261 16.42 2.89 -1.93
CA ILE A 261 17.82 2.59 -1.58
C ILE A 261 18.35 3.74 -0.73
N PHE A 262 18.88 3.41 0.43
CA PHE A 262 19.62 4.36 1.25
C PHE A 262 21.12 4.06 1.19
N SER A 263 21.94 5.10 1.06
CA SER A 263 23.39 4.99 1.01
C SER A 263 24.08 6.14 1.73
N GLU A 264 25.17 5.85 2.43
CA GLU A 264 26.05 6.87 3.02
C GLU A 264 27.21 7.18 2.08
N TYR A 265 27.59 8.45 2.01
CA TYR A 265 28.79 8.84 1.30
C TYR A 265 30.04 8.57 2.15
N SER A 266 31.17 8.42 1.47
CA SER A 266 32.45 8.09 2.09
C SER A 266 33.30 9.33 2.32
N ASN A 267 34.45 9.18 3.00
CA ASN A 267 35.36 10.30 3.23
C ASN A 267 35.93 10.94 1.95
N LYS A 268 35.84 10.27 0.78
CA LYS A 268 36.26 10.85 -0.50
C LYS A 268 35.27 11.91 -1.02
N ASP A 269 34.04 11.87 -0.54
CA ASP A 269 32.91 12.70 -0.97
C ASP A 269 32.79 13.97 -0.09
N LYS A 270 33.87 14.33 0.61
CA LYS A 270 34.01 15.52 1.44
C LYS A 270 34.83 16.59 0.75
N GLY A 271 34.44 17.84 0.93
CA GLY A 271 35.07 19.01 0.31
C GLY A 271 34.96 18.99 -1.22
N VAL A 272 33.94 18.36 -1.78
CA VAL A 272 33.72 18.29 -3.23
C VAL A 272 33.22 19.63 -3.74
N SER A 273 33.74 20.08 -4.87
CA SER A 273 33.41 21.39 -5.46
C SER A 273 33.26 21.27 -6.97
N ASN A 274 32.83 22.34 -7.63
CA ASN A 274 32.69 22.43 -9.08
C ASN A 274 34.04 22.61 -9.81
N ASP A 275 35.06 21.87 -9.39
CA ASP A 275 36.35 21.80 -10.07
C ASP A 275 36.39 20.59 -11.03
N GLU A 276 37.50 20.44 -11.75
CA GLU A 276 37.66 19.35 -12.72
C GLU A 276 37.53 17.96 -12.07
N ASN A 277 37.98 17.78 -10.82
CA ASN A 277 37.87 16.50 -10.13
C ASN A 277 36.43 16.21 -9.73
N GLY A 278 35.73 17.19 -9.12
CA GLY A 278 34.34 17.03 -8.72
C GLY A 278 33.41 16.79 -9.92
N GLN A 279 33.60 17.53 -11.02
CA GLN A 279 32.84 17.30 -12.26
C GLN A 279 33.07 15.90 -12.84
N ASN A 280 34.30 15.39 -12.79
CA ASN A 280 34.62 14.04 -13.28
C ASN A 280 34.08 12.95 -12.34
N ASP A 281 34.18 13.13 -11.03
CA ASP A 281 33.75 12.15 -10.03
C ASP A 281 32.23 11.93 -10.02
N TYR A 282 31.46 12.98 -10.33
CA TYR A 282 30.00 12.94 -10.36
C TYR A 282 29.42 13.10 -11.77
N GLU A 283 30.20 12.82 -12.82
CA GLU A 283 29.69 12.88 -14.19
C GLU A 283 28.50 11.92 -14.36
N ASN A 284 27.36 12.44 -14.85
CA ASN A 284 26.10 11.70 -15.00
C ASN A 284 25.55 11.12 -13.68
N GLN A 285 25.85 11.76 -12.55
CA GLN A 285 25.31 11.42 -11.24
C GLN A 285 24.46 12.58 -10.70
N PRO A 286 23.45 12.34 -9.84
CA PRO A 286 22.59 13.40 -9.31
C PRO A 286 23.37 14.46 -8.52
N GLU A 287 24.48 14.10 -7.88
CA GLU A 287 25.35 14.97 -7.09
C GLU A 287 25.92 16.13 -7.92
N ALA A 288 26.06 15.97 -9.24
CA ALA A 288 26.61 17.00 -10.13
C ALA A 288 25.87 18.34 -10.05
N VAL A 289 24.54 18.31 -9.84
CA VAL A 289 23.72 19.54 -9.76
C VAL A 289 23.91 20.30 -8.44
N LEU A 290 24.60 19.70 -7.47
CA LEU A 290 24.90 20.29 -6.16
C LEU A 290 26.27 20.95 -6.12
N LEU A 291 27.14 20.67 -7.09
CA LEU A 291 28.50 21.19 -7.11
C LEU A 291 28.46 22.70 -7.32
N THR A 292 29.14 23.42 -6.42
CA THR A 292 29.35 24.86 -6.51
C THR A 292 30.83 25.19 -6.34
N ASP A 293 31.20 26.46 -6.51
CA ASP A 293 32.58 26.92 -6.25
C ASP A 293 32.97 26.79 -4.77
N THR A 294 31.98 26.66 -3.87
CA THR A 294 32.20 26.38 -2.45
C THR A 294 32.20 24.86 -2.23
N PRO A 295 33.22 24.31 -1.55
CA PRO A 295 33.25 22.90 -1.20
C PRO A 295 32.07 22.49 -0.32
N ILE A 296 31.49 21.32 -0.59
CA ILE A 296 30.44 20.69 0.21
C ILE A 296 30.88 19.29 0.67
N ASP A 297 30.31 18.83 1.79
CA ASP A 297 30.47 17.46 2.26
C ASP A 297 29.17 16.69 2.02
N LEU A 298 29.20 15.68 1.16
CA LEU A 298 28.05 14.80 0.96
C LEU A 298 27.93 13.83 2.15
N ILE A 299 26.70 13.62 2.65
CA ILE A 299 26.45 12.86 3.90
C ILE A 299 25.71 11.55 3.62
N HIS A 300 24.50 11.63 3.06
CA HIS A 300 23.76 10.44 2.63
C HIS A 300 22.86 10.72 1.43
N LYS A 301 22.41 9.65 0.76
CA LYS A 301 21.49 9.66 -0.37
C LYS A 301 20.40 8.63 -0.17
N PHE A 302 19.16 9.08 -0.31
CA PHE A 302 17.97 8.25 -0.40
C PHE A 302 17.43 8.29 -1.83
N GLU A 303 17.63 7.22 -2.58
CA GLU A 303 17.14 7.03 -3.95
C GLU A 303 15.82 6.25 -3.89
N PHE A 304 14.81 6.68 -4.65
CA PHE A 304 13.55 5.95 -4.73
C PHE A 304 12.84 6.13 -6.06
N ILE A 305 11.97 5.18 -6.39
CA ILE A 305 11.15 5.17 -7.61
C ILE A 305 9.67 5.21 -7.23
N VAL A 306 8.96 6.15 -7.85
CA VAL A 306 7.50 6.31 -7.74
C VAL A 306 6.94 6.91 -9.04
N GLY A 307 5.83 6.38 -9.55
CA GLY A 307 5.28 6.84 -10.82
C GLY A 307 6.17 6.54 -12.02
N GLY A 308 7.01 5.50 -11.93
CA GLY A 308 8.04 5.21 -12.93
C GLY A 308 9.12 6.30 -13.06
N LYS A 309 9.22 7.21 -12.09
CA LYS A 309 10.25 8.25 -12.02
C LYS A 309 11.19 8.00 -10.86
N THR A 310 12.48 8.23 -11.09
CA THR A 310 13.51 8.13 -10.05
C THR A 310 13.76 9.49 -9.42
N TYR A 311 13.81 9.50 -8.09
CA TYR A 311 14.10 10.66 -7.26
C TYR A 311 15.26 10.36 -6.33
N TYR A 312 15.95 11.42 -5.91
CA TYR A 312 17.03 11.36 -4.95
C TYR A 312 16.83 12.45 -3.91
N ILE A 313 16.85 12.10 -2.63
CA ILE A 313 17.04 13.07 -1.55
C ILE A 313 18.49 12.97 -1.10
N ILE A 314 19.26 14.04 -1.33
CA ILE A 314 20.67 14.09 -0.98
C ILE A 314 20.87 15.07 0.17
N LYS A 315 21.44 14.58 1.27
CA LYS A 315 21.86 15.39 2.41
C LYS A 315 23.34 15.73 2.27
N PHE A 316 23.66 17.00 2.52
CA PHE A 316 25.01 17.52 2.45
C PHE A 316 25.21 18.70 3.42
N LEU A 317 26.47 18.94 3.77
CA LEU A 317 26.93 20.07 4.57
C LEU A 317 27.66 21.07 3.67
N ASP A 318 27.22 22.32 3.72
CA ASP A 318 27.88 23.48 3.12
C ASP A 318 28.23 24.42 4.29
N GLN A 319 27.46 25.50 4.49
CA GLN A 319 27.49 26.30 5.71
C GLN A 319 26.65 25.65 6.82
N ASP A 320 25.49 25.11 6.44
CA ASP A 320 24.56 24.38 7.29
C ASP A 320 24.20 23.05 6.61
N THR A 321 23.82 22.07 7.42
CA THR A 321 23.32 20.79 6.93
C THR A 321 21.94 20.98 6.29
N LYS A 322 21.81 20.52 5.04
CA LYS A 322 20.56 20.60 4.26
C LYS A 322 20.37 19.33 3.44
N ALA A 323 19.13 19.07 3.06
CA ALA A 323 18.79 18.05 2.07
C ALA A 323 18.01 18.67 0.92
N VAL A 324 18.15 18.10 -0.26
CA VAL A 324 17.45 18.54 -1.47
C VAL A 324 16.92 17.34 -2.24
N LEU A 325 15.77 17.53 -2.88
CA LEU A 325 15.20 16.57 -3.81
C LEU A 325 15.75 16.85 -5.22
N ILE A 326 16.15 15.79 -5.90
CA ILE A 326 16.63 15.81 -7.27
C ILE A 326 15.78 14.83 -8.05
N ASP A 327 15.27 15.25 -9.20
CA ASP A 327 14.61 14.36 -10.16
C ASP A 327 15.58 13.94 -11.26
N ASN A 328 15.31 12.78 -11.86
CA ASN A 328 16.01 12.30 -13.04
C ASN A 328 15.03 12.14 -14.19
N ASP A 329 15.15 13.02 -15.18
CA ASP A 329 14.43 12.90 -16.45
C ASP A 329 15.38 12.40 -17.53
N ASN A 330 15.42 11.08 -17.70
CA ASN A 330 16.19 10.40 -18.74
C ASN A 330 17.70 10.78 -18.77
N GLY A 331 18.31 10.88 -17.60
CA GLY A 331 19.71 11.24 -17.41
C GLY A 331 19.95 12.74 -17.18
N ASN A 332 18.92 13.58 -17.29
CA ASN A 332 19.00 14.98 -16.88
C ASN A 332 18.56 15.13 -15.43
N PHE A 333 19.51 15.49 -14.56
CA PHE A 333 19.23 15.74 -13.15
C PHE A 333 18.85 17.20 -12.94
N THR A 334 17.78 17.47 -12.18
CA THR A 334 17.46 18.82 -11.73
C THR A 334 17.04 18.87 -10.27
N ILE A 335 17.34 19.98 -9.59
CA ILE A 335 16.84 20.21 -8.23
C ILE A 335 15.33 20.45 -8.32
N ASN A 336 14.57 19.58 -7.68
CA ASN A 336 13.12 19.60 -7.69
C ASN A 336 12.62 20.33 -6.43
N ASN A 337 11.93 21.44 -6.63
CA ASN A 337 11.35 22.26 -5.56
C ASN A 337 9.88 21.90 -5.26
N SER A 338 9.43 20.71 -5.65
CA SER A 338 8.10 20.21 -5.33
C SER A 338 7.94 19.95 -3.84
N ASP A 339 6.82 20.37 -3.28
CA ASP A 339 6.44 20.10 -1.89
C ASP A 339 6.00 18.65 -1.66
N GLN A 340 5.84 17.84 -2.72
CA GLN A 340 5.34 16.47 -2.63
C GLN A 340 6.11 15.60 -1.62
N PHE A 341 7.43 15.79 -1.54
CA PHE A 341 8.29 15.07 -0.58
C PHE A 341 8.91 16.03 0.45
N GLY A 342 8.32 17.22 0.65
CA GLY A 342 8.87 18.26 1.51
C GLY A 342 9.11 17.79 2.95
N ALA A 343 8.18 16.98 3.50
CA ALA A 343 8.33 16.39 4.83
C ALA A 343 9.55 15.45 4.91
N TRP A 344 9.78 14.62 3.89
CA TRP A 344 10.91 13.70 3.82
C TRP A 344 12.23 14.45 3.67
N ILE A 345 12.28 15.48 2.82
CA ILE A 345 13.47 16.32 2.65
C ILE A 345 13.83 16.97 3.98
N ASN A 346 12.85 17.57 4.67
CA ASN A 346 13.06 18.22 5.96
C ASN A 346 13.51 17.23 7.04
N PHE A 347 12.94 16.03 7.07
CA PHE A 347 13.31 14.97 8.01
C PHE A 347 14.73 14.46 7.74
N LEU A 348 15.03 14.05 6.51
CA LEU A 348 16.34 13.55 6.10
C LEU A 348 17.44 14.60 6.29
N GLY A 349 17.13 15.88 6.03
CA GLY A 349 18.06 16.99 6.28
C GLY A 349 18.48 17.14 7.75
N LYS A 350 17.69 16.63 8.70
CA LYS A 350 17.97 16.75 10.14
C LYS A 350 18.32 15.43 10.81
N ILE A 351 17.81 14.30 10.34
CA ILE A 351 18.04 13.00 11.00
C ILE A 351 19.48 12.52 10.79
N LYS A 352 20.08 11.91 11.79
CA LYS A 352 21.39 11.26 11.64
C LYS A 352 21.29 10.06 10.70
N SER A 353 22.34 9.83 9.89
CA SER A 353 22.37 8.72 8.94
C SER A 353 22.26 7.35 9.60
N ASP A 354 22.96 7.13 10.71
CA ASP A 354 22.94 5.86 11.45
C ASP A 354 21.55 5.56 12.05
N VAL A 355 20.85 6.60 12.51
CA VAL A 355 19.46 6.47 12.95
C VAL A 355 18.55 6.09 11.78
N PHE A 356 18.67 6.78 10.63
CA PHE A 356 17.82 6.48 9.48
C PHE A 356 18.02 5.05 8.96
N ILE A 357 19.26 4.57 8.90
CA ILE A 357 19.57 3.16 8.59
C ILE A 357 18.91 2.23 9.60
N SER A 358 19.01 2.56 10.89
CA SER A 358 18.49 1.72 11.98
C SER A 358 16.97 1.59 11.95
N LEU A 359 16.23 2.54 11.34
CA LEU A 359 14.78 2.43 11.16
C LEU A 359 14.38 1.29 10.22
N PHE A 360 15.28 0.85 9.34
CA PHE A 360 15.02 -0.27 8.43
C PHE A 360 15.71 -1.56 8.90
N ASP A 361 16.45 -1.52 10.02
CA ASP A 361 16.97 -2.72 10.68
C ASP A 361 15.80 -3.50 11.33
N HIS A 362 15.77 -4.81 11.14
CA HIS A 362 14.72 -5.66 11.71
C HIS A 362 14.86 -5.81 13.23
N ALA A 363 16.04 -5.47 13.79
CA ALA A 363 16.28 -5.54 15.23
C ALA A 363 17.29 -4.47 15.70
N PRO A 364 16.95 -3.17 15.61
CA PRO A 364 17.81 -2.11 16.14
C PRO A 364 18.12 -2.36 17.62
N GLN A 365 19.35 -2.04 18.02
CA GLN A 365 19.76 -2.13 19.43
C GLN A 365 19.04 -1.09 20.31
N ASP A 366 18.52 -0.03 19.69
CA ASP A 366 17.78 1.03 20.35
C ASP A 366 16.30 0.62 20.53
N THR A 367 15.86 0.54 21.78
CA THR A 367 14.50 0.13 22.13
C THR A 367 13.44 1.11 21.65
N THR A 368 13.74 2.41 21.62
CA THR A 368 12.81 3.43 21.14
C THR A 368 12.65 3.33 19.62
N LEU A 369 13.74 3.10 18.88
CA LEU A 369 13.64 2.84 17.44
C LEU A 369 12.87 1.54 17.16
N GLN A 370 13.09 0.48 17.95
CA GLN A 370 12.32 -0.76 17.83
C GLN A 370 10.81 -0.53 18.02
N GLU A 371 10.41 0.28 19.01
CA GLU A 371 9.00 0.62 19.26
C GLU A 371 8.39 1.39 18.08
N ILE A 372 9.13 2.33 17.49
CA ILE A 372 8.70 3.08 16.29
C ILE A 372 8.50 2.13 15.11
N ILE A 373 9.46 1.23 14.86
CA ILE A 373 9.37 0.22 13.79
C ILE A 373 8.17 -0.70 14.01
N ASN A 374 7.95 -1.17 15.24
CA ASN A 374 6.79 -2.01 15.54
C ASN A 374 5.44 -1.28 15.38
N SER A 375 5.43 0.05 15.50
CA SER A 375 4.22 0.87 15.41
C SER A 375 3.85 1.24 13.98
N PHE A 376 4.84 1.37 13.10
CA PHE A 376 4.66 1.87 11.72
C PHE A 376 5.18 0.93 10.65
N GLY A 377 5.72 -0.22 11.06
CA GLY A 377 6.25 -1.24 10.19
C GLY A 377 5.41 -2.51 10.19
N LYS A 378 5.60 -3.33 9.17
CA LYS A 378 4.89 -4.60 8.96
C LYS A 378 5.81 -5.80 9.18
N GLU A 379 5.20 -6.97 9.35
CA GLU A 379 5.94 -8.23 9.51
C GLU A 379 6.84 -8.57 8.31
N ASP A 380 6.55 -8.02 7.13
CA ASP A 380 7.35 -8.17 5.91
C ASP A 380 8.56 -7.22 5.82
N GLY A 381 8.74 -6.36 6.83
CA GLY A 381 9.83 -5.38 6.90
C GLY A 381 9.53 -4.06 6.20
N GLY A 382 8.32 -3.85 5.67
CA GLY A 382 7.86 -2.56 5.17
C GLY A 382 7.70 -1.54 6.29
N LEU A 383 8.09 -0.28 6.05
CA LEU A 383 7.94 0.82 7.01
C LEU A 383 7.26 2.03 6.35
N ASN A 384 6.20 2.55 6.98
CA ASN A 384 5.52 3.75 6.48
C ASN A 384 6.29 5.02 6.86
N LEU A 385 7.00 5.59 5.89
CA LEU A 385 7.91 6.72 6.15
C LEU A 385 7.17 8.00 6.52
N ASP A 386 5.97 8.25 5.99
CA ASP A 386 5.17 9.43 6.36
C ASP A 386 4.84 9.42 7.85
N LEU A 387 4.39 8.27 8.38
CA LEU A 387 4.06 8.14 9.80
C LEU A 387 5.28 8.22 10.70
N VAL A 388 6.42 7.69 10.25
CA VAL A 388 7.69 7.83 10.97
C VAL A 388 8.10 9.30 11.04
N VAL A 389 8.05 10.03 9.92
CA VAL A 389 8.36 11.46 9.88
C VAL A 389 7.46 12.24 10.83
N ASP A 390 6.15 11.99 10.77
CA ASP A 390 5.17 12.63 11.65
C ASP A 390 5.47 12.37 13.12
N TYR A 391 5.76 11.10 13.48
CA TYR A 391 6.09 10.73 14.85
C TYR A 391 7.34 11.47 15.35
N PHE A 392 8.38 11.54 14.52
CA PHE A 392 9.63 12.22 14.88
C PHE A 392 9.44 13.73 15.07
N GLU A 393 8.64 14.39 14.22
CA GLU A 393 8.38 15.83 14.37
C GLU A 393 7.45 16.12 15.56
N GLN A 394 6.45 15.27 15.84
CA GLN A 394 5.57 15.42 17.00
C GLN A 394 6.30 15.19 18.34
N ASN A 395 7.28 14.29 18.37
CA ASN A 395 8.04 13.93 19.57
C ASN A 395 9.47 14.50 19.57
N ARG A 396 9.69 15.59 18.82
CA ARG A 396 11.03 16.13 18.54
C ARG A 396 11.86 16.45 19.78
N ALA A 397 11.22 16.93 20.85
CA ALA A 397 11.92 17.26 22.09
C ALA A 397 12.54 16.01 22.75
N ASP A 398 11.80 14.91 22.77
CA ASP A 398 12.23 13.65 23.38
C ASP A 398 13.20 12.89 22.47
N LEU A 399 13.05 13.06 21.16
CA LEU A 399 13.87 12.41 20.14
C LEU A 399 15.08 13.25 19.69
N ASN A 400 15.41 14.33 20.40
CA ASN A 400 16.43 15.29 19.99
C ASN A 400 17.83 14.66 19.78
N SER A 401 18.13 13.55 20.47
CA SER A 401 19.40 12.82 20.31
C SER A 401 19.57 12.16 18.95
N TYR A 402 18.48 11.97 18.20
CA TYR A 402 18.48 11.34 16.88
C TYR A 402 18.70 12.31 15.72
N PHE A 403 18.65 13.61 15.99
CA PHE A 403 18.88 14.67 15.00
C PHE A 403 20.34 15.17 15.04
N ASP A 404 20.82 15.60 13.88
CA ASP A 404 22.01 16.44 13.71
C ASP A 404 21.63 17.85 14.20
N ASN A 405 22.12 18.21 15.39
CA ASN A 405 21.90 19.51 16.02
C ASN A 405 23.04 20.48 15.75
#